data_AF-A0A4Z0NP05-F1
#
_entry.id   AF-A0A4Z0NP05-F1
#
_cell.length_a   1.000
_cell.length_b   1.000
_cell.length_c   1.000
_cell.angle_alpha   90.00
_cell.angle_beta   90.00
_cell.angle_gamma   90.00
#
_symmetry.space_group_name_H-M   'P 1'
#
loop_
_entity.id
_entity.type
_entity.pdbx_description
1 polymer ?
#
loop_
_entity_poly.entity_id
_entity_poly.type
_entity_poly.pdbx_seq_one_letter_code
_entity_poly.pdbx_strand_id
1 'polypeptide(L)'
;MAKLLMVRLIRLKIMIKKIEELLSQEFVVRAQIDVPVARMAKNLKRDLHKRGLKKRSDAIHLATALYYNSEELHTWDASDLLQFDNQLKCRNGKNLKILIPNSDKIHGPLFAHPQLPQISRKNEQKN
;
A
#
# COMPACT_ATOMS: atom_id res chain seq x y z
N MET A 1 6.92 -16.90 -33.04
CA MET A 1 7.69 -16.22 -31.98
C MET A 1 7.45 -14.70 -31.92
N ALA A 2 7.54 -13.94 -33.03
CA ALA A 2 7.37 -12.47 -33.02
C ALA A 2 6.01 -11.96 -32.48
N LYS A 3 4.91 -12.63 -32.82
CA LYS A 3 3.55 -12.25 -32.38
C LYS A 3 3.36 -12.32 -30.86
N LEU A 4 3.99 -13.30 -30.20
CA LEU A 4 3.93 -13.46 -28.73
C LEU A 4 4.75 -12.37 -28.00
N LEU A 5 5.91 -12.01 -28.56
CA LEU A 5 6.75 -10.94 -28.04
C LEU A 5 6.03 -9.59 -28.13
N MET A 6 5.35 -9.33 -29.26
CA MET A 6 4.62 -8.08 -29.49
C MET A 6 3.42 -7.93 -28.54
N VAL A 7 2.66 -9.00 -28.30
CA VAL A 7 1.54 -8.98 -27.33
C VAL A 7 2.02 -8.73 -25.90
N ARG A 8 3.16 -9.31 -25.50
CA ARG A 8 3.79 -9.04 -24.19
C ARG A 8 4.21 -7.57 -24.04
N LEU A 9 4.84 -7.00 -25.07
CA LEU A 9 5.26 -5.59 -25.06
C LEU A 9 4.06 -4.64 -24.97
N ILE A 10 2.97 -4.92 -25.70
CA ILE A 10 1.74 -4.12 -25.63
C ILE A 10 1.12 -4.20 -24.22
N ARG A 11 1.02 -5.40 -23.63
CA ARG A 11 0.52 -5.55 -22.25
C ARG A 11 1.37 -4.79 -21.23
N LEU A 12 2.70 -4.85 -21.36
CA LEU A 12 3.61 -4.13 -20.46
C LEU A 12 3.39 -2.62 -20.55
N LYS A 13 3.30 -2.08 -21.77
CA LYS A 13 3.02 -0.65 -21.99
C LYS A 13 1.68 -0.21 -21.40
N ILE A 14 0.63 -1.01 -21.57
CA ILE A 14 -0.69 -0.74 -20.98
C ILE A 14 -0.61 -0.74 -19.45
N MET A 15 0.12 -1.69 -18.87
CA MET A 15 0.27 -1.78 -17.41
C MET A 15 1.04 -0.59 -16.83
N ILE A 16 2.15 -0.19 -17.46
CA ILE A 16 2.91 1.00 -17.05
C ILE A 16 2.01 2.23 -17.08
N LYS A 17 1.26 2.44 -18.17
CA LYS A 17 0.34 3.57 -18.29
C LYS A 17 -0.69 3.61 -17.15
N LYS A 18 -1.27 2.47 -16.78
CA LYS A 18 -2.22 2.37 -15.66
C LYS A 18 -1.60 2.72 -14.31
N ILE A 19 -0.35 2.32 -14.08
CA ILE A 19 0.37 2.65 -12.85
C ILE A 19 0.65 4.15 -12.79
N GLU A 20 1.13 4.75 -13.88
CA GLU A 20 1.36 6.19 -13.96
C GLU A 20 0.06 6.99 -13.73
N GLU A 21 -1.06 6.56 -14.32
CA GLU A 21 -2.38 7.16 -14.09
C GLU A 21 -2.79 7.09 -12.63
N LEU A 22 -2.62 5.93 -11.97
CA LEU A 22 -2.91 5.77 -10.55
C LEU A 22 -2.04 6.69 -9.67
N LEU A 23 -0.74 6.76 -9.95
CA LEU A 23 0.21 7.57 -9.18
C LEU A 23 0.10 9.07 -9.45
N SER A 24 -0.58 9.47 -10.54
CA SER A 24 -0.78 10.88 -10.92
C SER A 24 -2.09 11.48 -10.40
N GLN A 25 -2.87 10.71 -9.63
CA GLN A 25 -4.10 11.20 -9.01
C GLN A 25 -3.79 12.30 -7.98
N GLU A 26 -4.59 13.36 -7.93
CA GLU A 26 -4.39 14.52 -7.07
C GLU A 26 -4.27 14.15 -5.57
N PHE A 27 -5.04 13.15 -5.16
CA PHE A 27 -5.06 12.66 -3.77
C PHE A 27 -3.94 11.64 -3.47
N VAL A 28 -3.10 11.28 -4.43
CA VAL A 28 -1.95 10.39 -4.24
C VAL A 28 -0.69 11.22 -4.04
N VAL A 29 -0.21 11.27 -2.80
CA VAL A 29 1.05 11.94 -2.46
C VAL A 29 2.20 10.94 -2.54
N ARG A 30 3.26 11.30 -3.26
CA ARG A 30 4.49 10.51 -3.34
C ARG A 30 5.33 10.71 -2.08
N ALA A 31 5.43 9.67 -1.26
CA ALA A 31 6.34 9.67 -0.13
C ALA A 31 7.76 9.31 -0.57
N GLN A 32 8.73 10.18 -0.28
CA GLN A 32 10.14 9.88 -0.51
C GLN A 32 10.66 8.93 0.56
N ILE A 33 11.36 7.87 0.14
CA ILE A 33 12.10 6.98 1.03
C ILE A 33 13.56 7.43 1.02
N ASP A 34 13.90 8.31 1.95
CA ASP A 34 15.25 8.87 2.12
C ASP A 34 15.96 8.28 3.36
N VAL A 35 17.14 8.81 3.70
CA VAL A 35 17.95 8.32 4.82
C VAL A 35 17.18 8.35 6.17
N PRO A 36 16.47 9.44 6.54
CA PRO A 36 15.58 9.45 7.70
C PRO A 36 14.56 8.31 7.73
N VAL A 37 13.79 8.12 6.66
CA VAL A 37 12.76 7.06 6.59
C VAL A 37 13.42 5.67 6.64
N ALA A 38 14.52 5.47 5.92
CA ALA A 38 15.24 4.20 5.90
C ALA A 38 15.82 3.84 7.28
N ARG A 39 16.36 4.82 8.01
CA ARG A 39 16.87 4.62 9.38
C ARG A 39 15.74 4.28 10.35
N MET A 40 14.61 4.97 10.25
CA MET A 40 13.42 4.67 11.04
C MET A 40 12.90 3.25 10.75
N ALA A 41 12.79 2.87 9.48
CA ALA A 41 12.37 1.52 9.08
C ALA A 41 13.30 0.44 9.63
N LYS A 42 14.62 0.66 9.58
CA LYS A 42 15.61 -0.26 10.17
C LYS A 42 15.39 -0.45 11.66
N ASN A 43 15.18 0.65 12.39
CA ASN A 43 14.95 0.61 13.84
C ASN A 43 13.64 -0.12 14.18
N LEU A 44 12.53 0.24 13.52
CA LEU A 44 11.24 -0.45 13.68
C LEU A 44 11.38 -1.94 13.42
N LYS A 45 12.04 -2.31 12.32
CA LYS A 45 12.24 -3.71 11.96
C LYS A 45 13.00 -4.48 13.03
N ARG A 46 14.07 -3.89 13.58
CA ARG A 46 14.88 -4.50 14.62
C ARG A 46 14.09 -4.66 15.91
N ASP A 47 13.41 -3.60 16.33
CA ASP A 47 12.78 -3.52 17.65
C ASP A 47 11.45 -4.32 17.69
N LEU A 48 10.75 -4.40 16.56
CA LEU A 48 9.46 -5.10 16.43
C LEU A 48 9.56 -6.49 15.79
N HIS A 49 10.77 -6.94 15.40
CA HIS A 49 10.97 -8.25 14.76
C HIS A 49 10.33 -9.39 15.57
N LYS A 50 10.62 -9.43 16.87
CA LYS A 50 10.13 -10.49 17.78
C LYS A 50 8.62 -10.43 18.00
N ARG A 51 8.00 -9.29 17.69
CA ARG A 51 6.57 -9.03 17.80
C ARG A 51 5.84 -9.21 16.47
N GLY A 52 6.46 -9.84 15.47
CA GLY A 52 5.79 -10.20 14.23
C GLY A 52 6.05 -9.30 13.03
N LEU A 53 6.76 -8.16 13.17
CA LEU A 53 7.11 -7.34 12.00
C LEU A 53 8.22 -8.02 11.18
N LYS A 54 7.87 -8.91 10.26
CA LYS A 54 8.83 -9.79 9.54
C LYS A 54 9.35 -9.20 8.24
N LYS A 55 8.55 -8.46 7.47
CA LYS A 55 8.96 -7.95 6.16
C LYS A 55 9.62 -6.57 6.26
N ARG A 56 10.56 -6.30 5.35
CA ARG A 56 11.22 -4.98 5.25
C ARG A 56 10.26 -3.93 4.66
N SER A 57 9.41 -4.33 3.71
CA SER A 57 8.37 -3.47 3.14
C SER A 57 7.44 -2.92 4.22
N ASP A 58 7.02 -3.76 5.14
CA ASP A 58 6.06 -3.41 6.20
C ASP A 58 6.67 -2.40 7.16
N ALA A 59 7.96 -2.57 7.49
CA ALA A 59 8.71 -1.60 8.28
C ALA A 59 8.87 -0.25 7.55
N ILE A 60 9.01 -0.25 6.21
CA ILE A 60 9.04 0.97 5.40
C ILE A 60 7.68 1.65 5.41
N HIS A 61 6.57 0.91 5.25
CA HIS A 61 5.22 1.48 5.31
C HIS A 61 4.95 2.16 6.65
N LEU A 62 5.28 1.48 7.76
CA LEU A 62 5.17 2.06 9.10
C LEU A 62 6.06 3.30 9.26
N ALA A 63 7.33 3.22 8.87
CA ALA A 63 8.25 4.36 8.96
C ALA A 63 7.74 5.57 8.17
N THR A 64 7.24 5.36 6.96
CA THR A 64 6.65 6.42 6.14
C THR A 64 5.44 7.03 6.84
N ALA A 65 4.49 6.23 7.31
CA ALA A 65 3.30 6.74 8.01
C ALA A 65 3.66 7.58 9.25
N LEU A 66 4.61 7.09 10.06
CA LEU A 66 5.07 7.79 11.27
C LEU A 66 5.85 9.07 10.94
N TYR A 67 6.68 9.04 9.90
CA TYR A 67 7.51 10.18 9.49
C TYR A 67 6.67 11.34 8.94
N TYR A 68 5.65 11.03 8.14
CA TYR A 68 4.74 12.01 7.54
C TYR A 68 3.52 12.33 8.41
N ASN A 69 3.47 11.83 9.66
CA ASN A 69 2.35 12.04 10.59
C ASN A 69 0.98 11.61 10.04
N SER A 70 0.94 10.52 9.28
CA SER A 70 -0.33 9.94 8.85
C SER A 70 -1.17 9.59 10.08
N GLU A 71 -2.44 9.99 10.07
CA GLU A 71 -3.37 9.65 11.15
C GLU A 71 -3.76 8.18 11.10
N GLU A 72 -3.89 7.64 9.89
CA GLU A 72 -4.34 6.28 9.63
C GLU A 72 -3.43 5.56 8.63
N LEU A 73 -3.18 4.27 8.87
CA LEU A 73 -2.61 3.32 7.92
C LEU A 73 -3.66 2.26 7.61
N HIS A 74 -4.10 2.24 6.36
CA HIS A 74 -5.12 1.33 5.86
C HIS A 74 -4.46 0.08 5.25
N THR A 75 -4.80 -1.11 5.72
CA THR A 75 -4.20 -2.37 5.24
C THR A 75 -5.12 -3.58 5.39
N TRP A 76 -4.99 -4.55 4.46
CA TRP A 76 -5.59 -5.88 4.59
C TRP A 76 -4.60 -6.93 5.14
N ASP A 77 -3.38 -6.53 5.52
CA ASP A 77 -2.41 -7.42 6.15
C ASP A 77 -2.79 -7.68 7.62
N ALA A 78 -3.60 -8.71 7.81
CA ALA A 78 -4.13 -9.08 9.12
C ALA A 78 -3.07 -9.65 10.06
N SER A 79 -2.00 -10.23 9.53
CA SER A 79 -0.99 -10.96 10.31
C SER A 79 0.16 -10.10 10.80
N ASP A 80 0.63 -9.15 10.00
CA ASP A 80 1.89 -8.47 10.29
C ASP A 80 1.70 -7.03 10.78
N LEU A 81 0.68 -6.31 10.31
CA LEU A 81 0.53 -4.87 10.59
C LEU A 81 -0.57 -4.51 11.58
N LEU A 82 -1.75 -5.14 11.49
CA LEU A 82 -2.90 -4.78 12.35
C LEU A 82 -2.61 -4.90 13.85
N GLN A 83 -1.73 -5.83 14.24
CA GLN A 83 -1.35 -6.02 15.64
C GLN A 83 -0.64 -4.81 16.27
N PHE A 84 -0.20 -3.83 15.48
CA PHE A 84 0.45 -2.60 15.95
C PHE A 84 -0.50 -1.40 16.02
N ASP A 85 -1.81 -1.60 15.83
CA ASP A 85 -2.80 -0.53 15.95
C ASP A 85 -2.66 0.22 17.28
N ASN A 86 -2.64 1.55 17.20
CA ASN A 86 -2.53 2.48 18.33
C ASN A 86 -1.29 2.31 19.22
N GLN A 87 -0.25 1.60 18.77
CA GLN A 87 0.95 1.34 19.58
C GLN A 87 2.20 2.13 19.17
N LEU A 88 2.19 2.71 17.97
CA LEU A 88 3.32 3.45 17.42
C LEU A 88 3.00 4.96 17.40
N LYS A 89 3.94 5.78 17.88
CA LYS A 89 3.77 7.25 17.93
C LYS A 89 4.36 7.93 16.70
N CYS A 90 3.54 8.76 16.06
CA CYS A 90 3.94 9.70 15.03
C CYS A 90 4.81 10.83 15.62
N ARG A 91 5.49 11.61 14.77
CA ARG A 91 6.34 12.74 15.21
C ARG A 91 5.55 13.85 15.89
N ASN A 92 4.26 13.97 15.57
CA ASN A 92 3.32 14.89 16.23
C ASN A 92 2.84 14.40 17.61
N GLY A 93 3.32 13.24 18.08
CA GLY A 93 2.96 12.65 19.38
C GLY A 93 1.66 11.86 19.41
N LYS A 94 0.85 11.89 18.34
CA LYS A 94 -0.35 11.06 18.20
C LYS A 94 0.02 9.62 17.88
N ASN A 95 -0.83 8.67 18.26
CA ASN A 95 -0.66 7.27 17.88
C ASN A 95 -1.14 7.06 16.44
N LEU A 96 -0.44 6.22 15.69
CA LEU A 96 -0.86 5.75 14.37
C LEU A 96 -1.98 4.72 14.54
N LYS A 97 -3.12 4.97 13.89
CA LYS A 97 -4.22 4.02 13.80
C LYS A 97 -4.01 3.09 12.60
N ILE A 98 -4.07 1.79 12.79
CA ILE A 98 -3.90 0.80 11.72
C ILE A 98 -5.21 0.02 11.61
N LEU A 99 -5.87 0.12 10.46
CA LEU A 99 -7.20 -0.46 10.28
C LEU A 99 -7.38 -1.11 8.91
N ILE A 100 -8.36 -2.00 8.84
CA ILE A 100 -8.87 -2.52 7.58
C ILE A 100 -9.69 -1.43 6.90
N PRO A 101 -9.52 -1.19 5.59
CA PRO A 101 -10.36 -0.28 4.82
C PRO A 101 -11.85 -0.65 4.99
N ASN A 102 -12.65 0.26 5.53
CA ASN A 102 -14.09 0.07 5.69
C ASN A 102 -14.83 0.60 4.47
N SER A 103 -15.43 -0.29 3.66
CA SER A 103 -16.23 0.03 2.47
C SER A 103 -17.33 1.06 2.71
N ASP A 104 -17.89 1.09 3.91
CA ASP A 104 -19.10 1.84 4.22
C ASP A 104 -18.79 3.29 4.64
N LYS A 105 -17.51 3.58 4.91
CA LYS A 105 -17.02 4.93 5.26
C LYS A 105 -16.18 5.56 4.16
N ILE A 106 -16.08 4.93 2.99
CA ILE A 106 -15.28 5.44 1.88
C ILE A 106 -16.04 6.57 1.16
N HIS A 107 -16.18 7.71 1.81
CA HIS A 107 -16.76 8.93 1.23
C HIS A 107 -15.69 9.87 0.65
N GLY A 108 -14.47 9.37 0.39
CA GLY A 108 -13.39 10.13 -0.20
C GLY A 108 -13.36 10.01 -1.73
N PRO A 109 -12.94 11.07 -2.46
CA PRO A 109 -12.84 11.06 -3.92
C PRO A 109 -11.92 9.94 -4.46
N LEU A 110 -10.97 9.46 -3.64
CA LEU A 110 -10.05 8.35 -3.92
C LEU A 110 -10.75 7.04 -4.37
N PHE A 111 -11.98 6.78 -3.91
CA PHE A 111 -12.73 5.59 -4.31
C PHE A 111 -14.17 5.88 -4.75
N ALA A 112 -14.54 7.16 -4.91
CA ALA A 112 -15.87 7.56 -5.39
C ALA A 112 -16.13 7.12 -6.85
N HIS A 113 -15.06 6.86 -7.61
CA HIS A 113 -15.12 6.32 -8.97
C HIS A 113 -14.21 5.10 -9.11
N PRO A 114 -14.61 3.91 -8.64
CA PRO A 114 -13.89 2.71 -8.98
C PRO A 114 -14.28 2.37 -10.42
N GLN A 115 -13.64 3.00 -11.39
CA GLN A 115 -13.53 2.43 -12.74
C GLN A 115 -12.48 1.31 -12.69
N LEU A 116 -12.65 0.40 -11.73
CA LEU A 116 -11.95 -0.86 -11.77
C LEU A 116 -12.50 -1.58 -13.00
N PRO A 117 -11.64 -1.96 -13.97
CA PRO A 117 -12.11 -2.78 -15.07
C PRO A 117 -12.73 -4.03 -14.46
N GLN A 118 -14.00 -4.27 -14.76
CA GLN A 118 -14.70 -5.49 -14.39
C GLN A 118 -13.95 -6.66 -15.05
N ILE A 119 -13.02 -7.27 -14.30
CA ILE A 119 -12.37 -8.50 -14.74
C ILE A 119 -13.42 -9.58 -14.56
N SER A 120 -14.22 -9.78 -15.60
CA SER A 120 -15.12 -10.92 -15.68
C SER A 120 -14.26 -12.18 -15.56
N ARG A 121 -14.30 -12.87 -14.42
CA ARG A 121 -13.80 -14.23 -14.29
C ARG A 121 -14.75 -15.13 -15.08
N LYS A 122 -14.65 -15.11 -16.41
CA LYS A 122 -15.21 -16.18 -17.22
C LYS A 122 -14.27 -17.37 -17.14
N ASN A 123 -14.83 -18.47 -16.65
CA ASN A 123 -14.40 -19.87 -16.75
C ASN A 123 -13.66 -20.46 -15.54
N GLU A 124 -14.42 -20.76 -14.49
CA GLU A 124 -14.20 -21.97 -13.68
C GLU A 124 -15.51 -22.77 -13.65
N GLN A 125 -15.90 -23.28 -14.82
CA GLN A 125 -16.69 -24.50 -14.95
C GLN A 125 -16.12 -25.24 -16.14
N LYS A 126 -15.20 -26.16 -15.86
CA LYS A 126 -14.94 -27.32 -16.68
C LYS A 126 -14.80 -28.49 -15.72
N ASN A 127 -15.89 -29.26 -15.70
CA ASN A 127 -16.06 -30.68 -15.38
C ASN A 127 -15.09 -31.33 -14.40
#